data_AF-A0A847JAN6-F1
#
_entry.id   AF-A0A847JAN6-F1
#
_cell.length_a   1.000
_cell.length_b   1.000
_cell.length_c   1.000
_cell.angle_alpha   90.00
_cell.angle_beta   90.00
_cell.angle_gamma   90.00
#
_symmetry.space_group_name_H-M   'P 1'
#
loop_
_entity.id
_entity.type
_entity.pdbx_description
1 polymer ?
#
loop_
_entity_poly.entity_id
_entity_poly.type
_entity_poly.pdbx_seq_one_letter_code
_entity_poly.pdbx_strand_id
1 'polypeptide(L)'
;MQITLLSWLVGAITVGGSGVASAVVIRQLLKQKSWSLTDALSEEVELSILEADGRPVTDATGAAMKATTLKASVSRLIALFGLIGILMAYIGFALILLVAFADEAKLSEETIASAQAIVKFLLAGLTMFAPYLVSRFSAAFEALRGRLG
;
A
#
# COMPACT_ATOMS: atom_id res chain seq x y z
N MET A 1 -25.21 6.22 -31.07
CA MET A 1 -23.73 6.27 -31.18
C MET A 1 -23.10 7.44 -30.41
N GLN A 2 -23.68 8.65 -30.37
CA GLN A 2 -23.11 9.76 -29.58
C GLN A 2 -23.25 9.62 -28.05
N ILE A 3 -24.32 9.00 -27.56
CA ILE A 3 -24.59 8.85 -26.11
C ILE A 3 -23.60 7.87 -25.44
N THR A 4 -23.22 6.81 -26.15
CA THR A 4 -22.27 5.81 -25.63
C THR A 4 -20.84 6.36 -25.53
N LEU A 5 -20.41 7.18 -26.49
CA LEU A 5 -19.08 7.80 -26.45
C LEU A 5 -18.94 8.77 -25.24
N LEU A 6 -20.01 9.51 -24.94
CA LEU A 6 -20.04 10.45 -23.83
C LEU A 6 -19.98 9.72 -22.47
N SER A 7 -20.70 8.62 -22.30
CA SER A 7 -20.67 7.83 -21.06
C SER A 7 -19.30 7.19 -20.82
N TRP A 8 -18.65 6.67 -21.86
CA TRP A 8 -17.28 6.15 -21.79
C TRP A 8 -16.27 7.24 -21.38
N LEU A 9 -16.37 8.44 -21.95
CA LEU A 9 -15.52 9.57 -21.59
C LEU A 9 -15.72 10.01 -20.14
N VAL A 10 -16.95 10.10 -19.67
CA VAL A 10 -17.26 10.46 -18.27
C VAL A 10 -16.69 9.41 -17.30
N GLY A 11 -16.84 8.12 -17.62
CA GLY A 11 -16.26 7.03 -16.83
C GLY A 11 -14.73 7.10 -16.77
N ALA A 12 -14.08 7.29 -17.92
CA ALA A 12 -12.62 7.40 -18.00
C ALA A 12 -12.08 8.63 -17.24
N ILE A 13 -12.75 9.78 -17.34
CA ILE A 13 -12.37 11.01 -16.63
C ILE A 13 -12.59 10.85 -15.12
N THR A 14 -13.66 10.20 -14.68
CA THR A 14 -13.95 10.05 -13.25
C THR A 14 -12.95 9.10 -12.58
N VAL A 15 -12.69 7.94 -13.19
CA VAL A 15 -11.74 6.95 -12.66
C VAL A 15 -10.30 7.45 -12.80
N GLY A 16 -9.94 7.98 -13.97
CA GLY A 16 -8.60 8.52 -14.21
C GLY A 16 -8.32 9.76 -13.35
N GLY A 17 -9.29 10.68 -13.28
CA GLY A 17 -9.18 11.91 -12.51
C GLY A 17 -9.07 11.67 -11.00
N SER A 18 -9.86 10.76 -10.43
CA SER A 18 -9.74 10.37 -9.02
C SER A 18 -8.39 9.70 -8.71
N GLY A 19 -7.87 8.88 -9.63
CA GLY A 19 -6.54 8.29 -9.53
C GLY A 19 -5.43 9.36 -9.50
N VAL A 20 -5.47 10.32 -10.43
CA VAL A 20 -4.48 11.41 -10.50
C VAL A 20 -4.58 12.31 -9.26
N ALA A 21 -5.78 12.68 -8.83
CA ALA A 21 -5.99 13.48 -7.63
C ALA A 21 -5.39 12.80 -6.39
N SER A 22 -5.65 11.50 -6.23
CA SER A 22 -5.10 10.69 -5.14
C SER A 22 -3.57 10.65 -5.19
N ALA A 23 -2.98 10.45 -6.37
CA ALA A 23 -1.52 10.44 -6.54
C ALA A 23 -0.87 11.78 -6.19
N VAL A 24 -1.53 12.90 -6.52
CA VAL A 24 -1.07 14.25 -6.16
C VAL A 24 -1.10 14.45 -4.64
N VAL A 25 -2.20 14.08 -3.98
CA VAL A 25 -2.32 14.18 -2.51
C VAL A 25 -1.27 13.32 -1.82
N ILE A 26 -1.09 12.07 -2.25
CA ILE A 26 -0.06 11.18 -1.70
C ILE A 26 1.33 11.81 -1.86
N ARG A 27 1.67 12.31 -3.05
CA ARG A 27 2.97 12.97 -3.27
C ARG A 27 3.17 14.18 -2.35
N GLN A 28 2.14 14.99 -2.13
CA GLN A 28 2.24 16.14 -1.23
C GLN A 28 2.48 15.70 0.22
N LEU A 29 1.74 14.70 0.69
CA LEU A 29 1.89 14.16 2.05
C LEU A 29 3.28 13.54 2.27
N LEU A 30 3.80 12.82 1.29
CA LEU A 30 5.14 12.22 1.36
C LEU A 30 6.24 13.30 1.41
N LYS A 31 6.08 14.37 0.62
CA LYS A 31 7.02 15.51 0.63
C LYS A 31 7.03 16.24 1.98
N GLN A 32 5.87 16.45 2.59
CA GLN A 32 5.78 17.13 3.88
C GLN A 32 6.46 16.37 5.02
N LYS A 33 6.54 15.04 4.93
CA LYS A 33 7.12 14.17 5.96
C LYS A 33 8.58 13.79 5.71
N SER A 34 9.28 14.49 4.80
CA SER A 34 10.65 14.14 4.36
C SER A 34 10.81 12.65 4.07
N TRP A 35 9.77 12.03 3.51
CA TRP A 35 9.70 10.58 3.40
C TRP A 35 10.68 10.07 2.34
N SER A 36 11.40 8.99 2.67
CA SER A 36 12.31 8.30 1.76
C SER A 36 11.95 6.82 1.67
N LEU A 37 11.94 6.28 0.46
CA LEU A 37 11.73 4.85 0.22
C LEU A 37 12.85 4.01 0.85
N THR A 38 14.09 4.50 0.75
CA THR A 38 15.26 3.82 1.33
C THR A 38 15.12 3.68 2.84
N ASP A 39 14.56 4.70 3.49
CA ASP A 39 14.34 4.70 4.93
C ASP A 39 13.19 3.76 5.32
N ALA A 40 12.09 3.78 4.56
CA ALA A 40 10.96 2.85 4.75
C ALA A 40 11.37 1.37 4.57
N LEU A 41 12.30 1.10 3.65
CA LEU A 41 12.86 -0.23 3.40
C LEU A 41 14.02 -0.61 4.32
N SER A 42 14.53 0.33 5.11
CA SER A 42 15.61 0.06 6.06
C SER A 42 15.05 -0.36 7.41
N GLU A 43 15.79 -1.19 8.14
CA GLU A 43 15.50 -1.56 9.52
C GLU A 43 16.61 -1.04 10.44
N GLU A 44 16.25 -0.73 11.67
CA GLU A 44 17.20 -0.35 12.70
C GLU A 44 17.91 -1.61 13.20
N VAL A 45 19.23 -1.63 13.03
CA VAL A 45 20.10 -2.71 13.51
C VAL A 45 21.13 -2.13 14.46
N GLU A 46 21.16 -2.65 15.68
CA GLU A 46 22.24 -2.38 16.62
C GLU A 46 23.49 -3.17 16.22
N LEU A 47 24.53 -2.46 15.79
CA LEU A 47 25.82 -3.05 15.45
C LEU A 47 26.89 -2.57 16.41
N SER A 48 27.81 -3.46 16.78
CA SER A 48 29.00 -3.06 17.56
C SER A 48 29.85 -2.10 16.74
N ILE A 49 30.25 -0.98 17.34
CA ILE A 49 31.19 -0.04 16.74
C ILE A 49 32.55 -0.73 16.69
N LEU A 50 33.19 -0.76 15.54
CA LEU A 50 34.52 -1.35 15.36
C LEU A 50 35.57 -0.25 15.23
N GLU A 51 36.74 -0.46 15.82
CA GLU A 51 37.96 0.33 15.59
C GLU A 51 38.54 0.02 14.19
N ALA A 52 39.52 0.83 13.76
CA ALA A 52 40.17 0.67 12.46
C ALA A 52 40.90 -0.69 12.29
N ASP A 53 41.18 -1.39 13.39
CA ASP A 53 41.78 -2.72 13.43
C ASP A 53 40.74 -3.87 13.43
N GLY A 54 39.44 -3.55 13.41
CA GLY A 54 38.34 -4.51 13.40
C GLY A 54 37.88 -5.00 14.78
N ARG A 55 38.43 -4.47 15.89
CA ARG A 55 37.99 -4.83 17.25
C ARG A 55 36.81 -3.96 17.70
N PRO A 56 35.88 -4.49 18.52
CA PRO A 56 34.77 -3.68 19.02
C PRO A 56 35.26 -2.62 20.01
N VAL A 57 34.84 -1.37 19.81
CA VAL A 57 35.04 -0.28 20.78
C VAL A 57 34.30 -0.66 22.05
N THR A 58 35.00 -0.72 23.18
CA THR A 58 34.42 -1.01 24.49
C THR A 58 34.26 0.24 25.34
N ASP A 59 33.16 0.33 26.10
CA ASP A 59 32.93 1.40 27.07
C ASP A 59 33.81 1.25 28.33
N ALA A 60 33.67 2.18 29.28
CA ALA A 60 34.40 2.17 30.56
C ALA A 60 34.10 0.94 31.45
N THR A 61 33.08 0.16 31.12
CA THR A 61 32.70 -1.09 31.81
C THR A 61 33.20 -2.35 31.09
N GLY A 62 33.87 -2.19 29.93
CA GLY A 62 34.36 -3.29 29.11
C GLY A 62 33.29 -3.89 28.18
N ALA A 63 32.10 -3.28 28.08
CA ALA A 63 31.04 -3.73 27.18
C ALA A 63 31.22 -3.12 25.78
N ALA A 64 30.98 -3.90 24.73
CA ALA A 64 31.06 -3.40 23.36
C ALA A 64 30.00 -2.32 23.12
N MET A 65 30.45 -1.12 22.73
CA MET A 65 29.59 -0.02 22.34
C MET A 65 28.84 -0.40 21.07
N LYS A 66 27.53 -0.17 21.08
CA LYS A 66 26.64 -0.42 19.94
C LYS A 66 26.17 0.91 19.36
N ALA A 67 26.13 0.99 18.04
CA ALA A 67 25.48 2.06 17.31
C ALA A 67 24.26 1.51 16.58
N THR A 68 23.14 2.20 16.71
CA THR A 68 21.95 1.93 15.89
C THR A 68 22.20 2.49 14.50
N THR A 69 22.17 1.62 13.50
CA THR A 69 22.34 1.99 12.09
C THR A 69 21.14 1.54 11.29
N LEU A 70 20.71 2.36 10.33
CA LEU A 70 19.68 1.99 9.38
C LEU A 70 20.31 1.14 8.28
N LYS A 71 19.87 -0.11 8.15
CA LYS A 71 20.37 -1.05 7.16
C LYS A 71 19.24 -1.52 6.26
N ALA A 72 19.51 -1.66 4.97
CA ALA A 72 18.52 -2.16 4.02
C ALA A 72 18.00 -3.55 4.44
N SER A 73 16.68 -3.69 4.53
CA SER A 73 16.02 -4.93 4.94
C SER A 73 15.48 -5.67 3.72
N VAL A 74 16.03 -6.86 3.44
CA VAL A 74 15.54 -7.74 2.35
C VAL A 74 14.11 -8.19 2.62
N SER A 75 13.73 -8.38 3.89
CA SER A 75 12.36 -8.74 4.29
C SER A 75 11.36 -7.64 3.91
N ARG A 76 11.65 -6.38 4.25
CA ARG A 76 10.80 -5.23 3.88
C ARG A 76 10.71 -5.05 2.37
N LEU A 77 11.80 -5.34 1.64
CA LEU A 77 11.81 -5.31 0.18
C LEU A 77 10.90 -6.39 -0.42
N ILE A 78 10.97 -7.63 0.07
CA ILE A 78 10.08 -8.72 -0.39
C ILE A 78 8.63 -8.38 -0.07
N ALA A 79 8.35 -7.82 1.11
CA ALA A 79 7.00 -7.37 1.48
C ALA A 79 6.46 -6.30 0.52
N LEU A 80 7.30 -5.34 0.09
CA LEU A 80 6.92 -4.34 -0.91
C LEU A 80 6.53 -4.98 -2.25
N PHE A 81 7.33 -5.92 -2.75
CA PHE A 81 7.01 -6.64 -3.99
C PHE A 81 5.75 -7.50 -3.87
N GLY A 82 5.54 -8.15 -2.71
CA GLY A 82 4.32 -8.87 -2.41
C GLY A 82 3.09 -7.95 -2.47
N LEU A 83 3.19 -6.75 -1.87
CA LEU A 83 2.12 -5.74 -1.92
C LEU A 83 1.82 -5.29 -3.35
N ILE A 84 2.85 -5.03 -4.17
CA ILE A 84 2.69 -4.67 -5.58
C ILE A 84 2.00 -5.81 -6.35
N GLY A 85 2.40 -7.07 -6.13
CA GLY A 85 1.79 -8.23 -6.77
C GLY A 85 0.30 -8.37 -6.46
N ILE A 86 -0.08 -8.24 -5.18
CA ILE A 86 -1.48 -8.27 -4.76
C ILE A 86 -2.26 -7.10 -5.36
N LEU A 87 -1.69 -5.89 -5.37
CA LEU A 87 -2.32 -4.72 -5.98
C LEU A 87 -2.58 -4.92 -7.47
N MET A 88 -1.61 -5.47 -8.21
CA MET A 88 -1.77 -5.77 -9.64
C MET A 88 -2.85 -6.82 -9.89
N ALA A 89 -2.97 -7.84 -9.03
CA ALA A 89 -4.06 -8.82 -9.12
C ALA A 89 -5.43 -8.14 -8.93
N TYR A 90 -5.57 -7.26 -7.94
CA TYR A 90 -6.81 -6.51 -7.69
C TYR A 90 -7.18 -5.62 -8.88
N ILE A 91 -6.22 -4.88 -9.42
CA ILE A 91 -6.42 -4.03 -10.61
C ILE A 91 -6.80 -4.90 -11.82
N GLY A 92 -6.12 -6.02 -12.04
CA GLY A 92 -6.42 -6.95 -13.13
C GLY A 92 -7.86 -7.49 -13.05
N PHE A 93 -8.28 -7.96 -11.88
CA PHE A 93 -9.66 -8.39 -11.66
C PHE A 93 -10.68 -7.27 -11.86
N ALA A 94 -10.39 -6.06 -11.36
CA ALA A 94 -11.27 -4.91 -11.54
C ALA A 94 -11.42 -4.53 -13.03
N LEU A 95 -10.34 -4.57 -13.80
CA LEU A 95 -10.36 -4.30 -15.25
C LEU A 95 -11.16 -5.36 -16.02
N ILE A 96 -10.98 -6.65 -15.69
CA ILE A 96 -11.75 -7.74 -16.29
C ILE A 96 -13.24 -7.56 -16.01
N LEU A 97 -13.62 -7.25 -14.77
CA LEU A 97 -15.00 -6.97 -14.40
C LEU A 97 -15.55 -5.76 -15.15
N LEU A 98 -14.80 -4.67 -15.24
CA LEU A 98 -15.22 -3.45 -15.93
C LEU A 98 -15.51 -3.71 -17.42
N VAL A 99 -14.64 -4.47 -18.08
CA VAL A 99 -14.82 -4.86 -19.50
C VAL A 99 -16.01 -5.80 -19.67
N ALA A 100 -16.19 -6.76 -18.76
CA ALA A 100 -17.35 -7.66 -18.80
C ALA A 100 -18.68 -6.91 -18.60
N PHE A 101 -18.72 -5.90 -17.73
CA PHE A 101 -19.90 -5.06 -17.51
C PHE A 101 -20.20 -4.12 -18.68
N ALA A 102 -19.17 -3.65 -19.37
CA ALA A 102 -19.29 -2.76 -20.50
C ALA A 102 -19.90 -3.42 -21.75
N ASP A 103 -19.77 -4.73 -21.85
CA ASP A 103 -20.25 -5.52 -22.98
C ASP A 103 -21.58 -6.20 -22.56
N GLU A 104 -22.69 -5.43 -22.59
CA GLU A 104 -24.03 -5.87 -22.13
C GLU A 104 -24.47 -7.21 -22.77
N ALA A 105 -23.90 -7.57 -23.93
CA ALA A 105 -24.14 -8.82 -24.64
C ALA A 105 -23.46 -10.07 -24.00
N LYS A 106 -22.57 -9.90 -23.01
CA LYS A 106 -21.81 -10.99 -22.34
C LYS A 106 -22.28 -11.29 -20.91
N LEU A 107 -23.41 -10.74 -20.48
CA LEU A 107 -24.07 -11.10 -19.22
C LEU A 107 -24.71 -12.51 -19.30
N SER A 108 -23.89 -13.52 -19.60
CA SER A 108 -24.25 -14.93 -19.42
C SER A 108 -24.20 -15.30 -17.94
N GLU A 109 -24.95 -16.33 -17.54
CA GLU A 109 -24.92 -16.85 -16.16
C GLU A 109 -23.49 -17.21 -15.70
N GLU A 110 -22.65 -17.69 -16.63
CA GLU A 110 -21.24 -18.04 -16.39
C GLU A 110 -20.37 -16.82 -16.04
N THR A 111 -20.58 -15.69 -16.72
CA THR A 111 -19.86 -14.44 -16.45
C THR A 111 -20.25 -13.86 -15.09
N ILE A 112 -21.54 -13.95 -14.74
CA ILE A 112 -22.05 -13.51 -13.44
C ILE A 112 -21.48 -14.39 -12.31
N ALA A 113 -21.44 -15.71 -12.49
CA ALA A 113 -20.85 -16.62 -11.52
C ALA A 113 -19.35 -16.35 -11.29
N SER A 114 -18.60 -16.11 -12.37
CA SER A 114 -17.18 -15.74 -12.33
C SER A 114 -16.96 -14.40 -11.61
N ALA A 115 -17.82 -13.41 -11.89
CA ALA A 115 -17.76 -12.11 -11.22
C ALA A 115 -18.01 -12.23 -9.70
N GLN A 116 -18.97 -13.06 -9.29
CA GLN A 116 -19.22 -13.31 -7.86
C GLN A 116 -18.04 -14.03 -7.20
N ALA A 117 -17.39 -14.98 -7.88
CA ALA A 117 -16.20 -15.65 -7.37
C ALA A 117 -15.04 -14.66 -7.18
N ILE A 118 -14.81 -13.76 -8.16
CA ILE A 118 -13.82 -12.68 -8.07
C ILE A 118 -14.15 -11.76 -6.90
N VAL A 119 -15.39 -11.31 -6.76
CA VAL A 119 -15.81 -10.43 -5.65
C VAL A 119 -15.61 -11.10 -4.30
N LYS A 120 -15.94 -12.40 -4.17
CA LYS A 120 -15.69 -13.17 -2.94
C LYS A 120 -14.20 -13.28 -2.63
N PHE A 121 -13.36 -13.51 -3.64
CA PHE A 121 -11.91 -13.52 -3.49
C PHE A 121 -11.37 -12.16 -3.01
N LEU A 122 -11.80 -11.07 -3.64
CA LEU A 122 -11.40 -9.71 -3.27
C LEU A 122 -11.87 -9.34 -1.85
N LEU A 123 -13.10 -9.70 -1.48
CA LEU A 123 -13.62 -9.49 -0.12
C LEU A 123 -12.83 -10.30 0.92
N ALA A 124 -12.51 -11.56 0.62
CA ALA A 124 -11.69 -12.40 1.50
C ALA A 124 -10.27 -11.86 1.65
N GLY A 125 -9.68 -11.28 0.61
CA GLY A 125 -8.40 -10.60 0.75
C GLY A 125 -8.49 -9.32 1.59
N LEU A 126 -9.58 -8.55 1.47
CA LEU A 126 -9.80 -7.35 2.29
C LEU A 126 -9.91 -7.68 3.79
N THR A 127 -10.50 -8.81 4.16
CA THR A 127 -10.60 -9.20 5.58
C THR A 127 -9.24 -9.50 6.21
N MET A 128 -8.24 -9.91 5.44
CA MET A 128 -6.87 -10.04 5.96
C MET A 128 -6.28 -8.69 6.41
N PHE A 129 -6.78 -7.58 5.88
CA PHE A 129 -6.39 -6.22 6.28
C PHE A 129 -7.34 -5.61 7.33
N ALA A 130 -8.40 -6.33 7.74
CA ALA A 130 -9.38 -5.80 8.70
C ALA A 130 -8.77 -5.33 10.03
N PRO A 131 -7.81 -6.04 10.66
CA PRO A 131 -7.18 -5.57 11.90
C PRO A 131 -6.46 -4.22 11.71
N TYR A 132 -5.79 -4.04 10.57
CA TYR A 132 -5.12 -2.79 10.22
C TYR A 132 -6.12 -1.65 10.01
N LEU A 133 -7.19 -1.89 9.25
CA LEU A 133 -8.26 -0.91 9.04
C LEU A 133 -8.86 -0.42 10.38
N VAL A 134 -9.21 -1.35 11.28
CA VAL A 134 -9.75 -1.01 12.60
C VAL A 134 -8.79 -0.13 13.39
N SER A 135 -7.50 -0.49 13.44
CA SER A 135 -6.49 0.32 14.14
C SER A 135 -6.38 1.76 13.60
N ARG A 136 -6.52 1.95 12.29
CA ARG A 136 -6.48 3.29 11.67
C ARG A 136 -7.73 4.10 11.96
N PHE A 137 -8.90 3.48 11.95
CA PHE A 137 -10.15 4.15 12.34
C PHE A 137 -10.14 4.57 13.81
N SER A 138 -9.67 3.69 14.70
CA SER A 138 -9.51 4.02 16.13
C SER A 138 -8.57 5.21 16.32
N ALA A 139 -7.40 5.21 15.68
CA ALA A 139 -6.46 6.32 15.77
C ALA A 139 -7.03 7.65 15.22
N ALA A 140 -7.83 7.60 14.15
CA ALA A 140 -8.49 8.79 13.61
C ALA A 140 -9.57 9.33 14.56
N PHE A 141 -10.35 8.44 15.19
CA PHE A 141 -11.33 8.82 16.20
C PHE A 141 -10.68 9.41 17.46
N GLU A 142 -9.55 8.85 17.91
CA GLU A 142 -8.77 9.41 19.00
C GLU A 142 -8.20 10.79 18.67
N ALA A 143 -7.66 10.97 17.45
CA ALA A 143 -7.16 12.26 16.99
C ALA A 143 -8.27 13.32 16.87
N LEU A 144 -9.48 12.91 16.48
CA LEU A 144 -10.64 13.80 16.41
C LEU A 144 -11.14 14.16 17.81
N ARG A 145 -11.21 13.18 18.72
CA ARG A 145 -11.58 13.39 20.13
C ARG A 145 -10.59 14.33 20.82
N GLY A 146 -9.29 14.16 20.60
CA GLY A 146 -8.24 15.01 21.16
C GLY A 146 -8.17 16.43 20.57
N ARG A 147 -8.91 16.74 19.50
CA ARG A 147 -9.05 18.10 18.95
C ARG A 147 -10.34 18.81 19.35
N LEU A 148 -11.29 18.08 19.95
CA LEU A 148 -12.61 18.58 20.37
C LEU A 148 -12.77 18.71 21.89
N GLY A 149 -11.81 18.23 22.68
CA GLY A 149 -11.67 18.49 24.12
C GLY A 149 -10.51 19.43 24.38
#